data_AF-A0A1Y5FDV2-F1
#
_entry.id   AF-A0A1Y5FDV2-F1
#
_cell.length_a   1.000
_cell.length_b   1.000
_cell.length_c   1.000
_cell.angle_alpha   90.00
_cell.angle_beta   90.00
_cell.angle_gamma   90.00
#
_symmetry.space_group_name_H-M   'P 1'
#
loop_
_entity.id
_entity.type
_entity.pdbx_description
1 polymer ?
#
loop_
_entity_poly.entity_id
_entity_poly.type
_entity_poly.pdbx_seq_one_letter_code
_entity_poly.pdbx_strand_id
1 'polypeptide(L)'
;PTVGSILASCWNDYVLEPEHVALQDTNDRYLGNMQKDGTYSIVPRIAGGEITPEKLIVLGEVGKKYNLYTKLTGGQRIDLFGARLEQLPAIWKELIDAGFETGHAYGKSLRTVKSCVGSTWCRYGQNDSVALALEIEHRYKGLRSPHKIKSAVSGCTRECAEAQSKDVGIIATETGWNMYVCGNGGMRPRHADLFATDLDKETLIKYTDRFMMFYVQTADRLQRTSTWMDNMEGGIDYLREVIIDDSLGICEKLEAEMAKVIDTYQCEWKTTIDDEEKMLMFRPFINSDKGDSNVIFVEEREQIRPASKEERELANS
;
A
#
# COMPACT_ATOMS: atom_id res chain seq x y z
N PRO A 1 18.56 -2.87 -0.35
CA PRO A 1 17.10 -2.92 -0.60
C PRO A 1 16.33 -3.60 0.53
N THR A 2 16.42 -4.92 0.64
CA THR A 2 15.54 -5.67 1.56
C THR A 2 16.06 -5.79 2.98
N VAL A 3 17.38 -5.76 3.20
CA VAL A 3 17.91 -5.56 4.55
C VAL A 3 17.42 -4.22 5.11
N GLY A 4 17.31 -3.18 4.27
CA GLY A 4 16.67 -1.91 4.64
C GLY A 4 15.18 -2.05 4.96
N SER A 5 14.40 -2.77 4.13
CA SER A 5 12.97 -2.99 4.42
C SER A 5 12.71 -3.90 5.64
N ILE A 6 13.53 -4.93 5.87
CA ILE A 6 13.42 -5.84 7.03
C ILE A 6 13.93 -5.17 8.30
N LEU A 7 15.06 -4.46 8.27
CA LEU A 7 15.52 -3.66 9.42
C LEU A 7 14.55 -2.50 9.72
N ALA A 8 14.02 -1.84 8.70
CA ALA A 8 12.93 -0.87 8.88
C ALA A 8 11.63 -1.54 9.33
N SER A 9 11.42 -2.85 9.16
CA SER A 9 10.27 -3.53 9.78
C SER A 9 10.54 -3.86 11.26
N CYS A 10 11.78 -4.18 11.64
CA CYS A 10 12.17 -4.44 13.03
C CYS A 10 12.16 -3.18 13.91
N TRP A 11 12.38 -2.00 13.32
CA TRP A 11 12.46 -0.73 14.04
C TRP A 11 11.40 0.30 13.64
N ASN A 12 10.76 0.14 12.48
CA ASN A 12 9.80 1.08 11.89
C ASN A 12 10.35 2.51 11.72
N ASP A 13 11.67 2.61 11.54
CA ASP A 13 12.35 3.87 11.35
C ASP A 13 12.01 4.50 10.00
N TYR A 14 12.08 5.82 9.94
CA TYR A 14 11.79 6.58 8.74
C TYR A 14 12.77 6.22 7.62
N VAL A 15 12.24 5.89 6.44
CA VAL A 15 13.03 5.26 5.35
C VAL A 15 14.14 6.13 4.78
N LEU A 16 14.10 7.45 5.01
CA LEU A 16 15.14 8.38 4.56
C LEU A 16 16.08 8.83 5.68
N GLU A 17 16.08 8.17 6.83
CA GLU A 17 17.17 8.34 7.80
C GLU A 17 18.52 7.97 7.16
N PRO A 18 19.63 8.68 7.46
CA PRO A 18 20.92 8.50 6.77
C PRO A 18 21.41 7.05 6.72
N GLU A 19 21.11 6.28 7.76
CA GLU A 19 21.47 4.88 7.94
C GLU A 19 20.70 3.92 7.00
N HIS A 20 19.56 4.36 6.46
CA HIS A 20 18.66 3.56 5.63
C HIS A 20 18.68 3.95 4.15
N VAL A 21 19.02 5.20 3.81
CA VAL A 21 18.98 5.72 2.42
C VAL A 21 19.76 4.85 1.44
N ALA A 22 20.97 4.42 1.80
CA ALA A 22 21.82 3.58 0.94
C ALA A 22 21.22 2.17 0.70
N LEU A 23 20.29 1.76 1.56
CA LEU A 23 19.59 0.50 1.45
C LEU A 23 18.28 0.63 0.66
N GLN A 24 17.77 1.81 0.32
CA GLN A 24 16.50 1.93 -0.39
C GLN A 24 16.63 1.73 -1.90
N ASP A 25 15.56 1.23 -2.53
CA ASP A 25 15.46 1.28 -3.99
C ASP A 25 15.06 2.68 -4.46
N THR A 26 15.08 2.92 -5.78
CA THR A 26 14.78 4.24 -6.36
C THR A 26 13.41 4.78 -5.94
N ASN A 27 12.41 3.91 -5.74
CA ASN A 27 11.06 4.35 -5.41
C ASN A 27 10.92 4.71 -3.93
N ASP A 28 11.53 3.92 -3.04
CA ASP A 28 11.58 4.23 -1.61
C ASP A 28 12.42 5.49 -1.33
N ARG A 29 13.47 5.76 -2.13
CA ARG A 29 14.29 6.97 -2.00
C ARG A 29 13.54 8.27 -2.29
N TYR A 30 12.62 8.26 -3.25
CA TYR A 30 11.84 9.44 -3.64
C TYR A 30 10.39 9.39 -3.17
N LEU A 31 10.05 8.44 -2.28
CA LEU A 31 8.71 8.25 -1.74
C LEU A 31 7.61 8.28 -2.84
N GLY A 32 7.91 7.68 -3.99
CA GLY A 32 7.11 7.78 -5.21
C GLY A 32 7.54 6.76 -6.24
N ASN A 33 6.59 6.20 -7.00
CA ASN A 33 6.97 5.29 -8.09
C ASN A 33 7.49 6.10 -9.26
N MET A 34 8.71 5.82 -9.69
CA MET A 34 9.26 6.36 -10.93
C MET A 34 8.55 5.76 -12.15
N GLN A 35 8.19 6.61 -13.10
CA GLN A 35 7.52 6.27 -14.35
C GLN A 35 8.54 6.15 -15.49
N LYS A 36 8.09 5.62 -16.64
CA LYS A 36 8.95 5.32 -17.81
C LYS A 36 9.68 6.54 -18.39
N ASP A 37 9.20 7.75 -18.08
CA ASP A 37 9.72 9.03 -18.55
C ASP A 37 10.46 9.82 -17.46
N GLY A 38 10.73 9.22 -16.30
CA GLY A 38 11.43 9.85 -15.18
C GLY A 38 10.52 10.69 -14.25
N THR A 39 9.22 10.76 -14.54
CA THR A 39 8.22 11.38 -13.65
C THR A 39 7.80 10.42 -12.54
N TYR A 40 6.93 10.86 -11.64
CA TYR A 40 6.53 10.12 -10.45
C TYR A 40 5.00 10.02 -10.33
N SER A 41 4.53 8.95 -9.70
CA SER A 41 3.12 8.80 -9.32
C SER A 41 2.86 9.28 -7.89
N ILE A 42 1.75 9.95 -7.68
CA ILE A 42 1.22 10.33 -6.37
C ILE A 42 -0.05 9.52 -6.12
N VAL A 43 -0.04 8.75 -5.04
CA VAL A 43 -1.16 7.88 -4.67
C VAL A 43 -1.50 8.11 -3.21
N PRO A 44 -2.43 9.03 -2.93
CA PRO A 44 -2.91 9.28 -1.57
C PRO A 44 -3.64 8.05 -1.02
N ARG A 45 -3.63 7.90 0.30
CA ARG A 45 -4.37 6.84 0.98
C ARG A 45 -5.87 7.16 0.94
N ILE A 46 -6.65 6.20 0.46
CA ILE A 46 -8.12 6.19 0.53
C ILE A 46 -8.49 4.86 1.19
N ALA A 47 -8.59 4.87 2.51
CA ALA A 47 -8.73 3.64 3.29
C ALA A 47 -10.09 2.99 3.02
N GLY A 48 -10.12 1.68 2.78
CA GLY A 48 -11.36 0.96 2.46
C GLY A 48 -12.05 1.39 1.16
N GLY A 49 -11.46 2.33 0.40
CA GLY A 49 -12.12 2.99 -0.74
C GLY A 49 -13.11 4.10 -0.35
N GLU A 50 -13.16 4.50 0.92
CA GLU A 50 -14.09 5.53 1.41
C GLU A 50 -13.48 6.94 1.28
N ILE A 51 -14.19 7.83 0.59
CA ILE A 51 -13.74 9.21 0.34
C ILE A 51 -14.93 10.18 0.42
N THR A 52 -14.74 11.29 1.13
CA THR A 52 -15.70 12.39 1.19
C THR A 52 -15.70 13.20 -0.12
N PRO A 53 -16.83 13.81 -0.54
CA PRO A 53 -16.87 14.69 -1.70
C PRO A 53 -15.81 15.80 -1.69
N GLU A 54 -15.53 16.40 -0.53
CA GLU A 54 -14.54 17.48 -0.37
C GLU A 54 -13.13 17.00 -0.70
N LYS A 55 -12.71 15.86 -0.14
CA LYS A 55 -11.44 15.20 -0.47
C LYS A 55 -11.36 14.81 -1.95
N LEU A 56 -12.48 14.38 -2.56
CA LEU A 56 -12.51 14.05 -3.99
C LEU A 56 -12.30 15.30 -4.86
N ILE A 57 -12.89 16.44 -4.47
CA ILE A 57 -12.68 17.74 -5.13
C ILE A 57 -11.19 18.13 -5.05
N VAL A 58 -10.57 18.02 -3.88
CA VAL A 58 -9.14 18.33 -3.69
C VAL A 58 -8.26 17.51 -4.65
N LEU A 59 -8.53 16.20 -4.81
CA LEU A 59 -7.77 15.38 -5.77
C LEU A 59 -7.93 15.88 -7.21
N GLY A 60 -9.14 16.32 -7.58
CA GLY A 60 -9.40 16.92 -8.89
C GLY A 60 -8.68 18.26 -9.09
N GLU A 61 -8.67 19.11 -8.07
CA GLU A 61 -7.98 20.41 -8.08
C GLU A 61 -6.46 20.23 -8.20
N VAL A 62 -5.87 19.33 -7.42
CA VAL A 62 -4.45 18.97 -7.51
C VAL A 62 -4.13 18.38 -8.89
N GLY A 63 -4.93 17.43 -9.38
CA GLY A 63 -4.74 16.85 -10.71
C GLY A 63 -4.76 17.90 -11.81
N LYS A 64 -5.68 18.86 -11.75
CA LYS A 64 -5.78 19.98 -12.70
C LYS A 64 -4.62 20.95 -12.58
N LYS A 65 -4.27 21.38 -11.36
CA LYS A 65 -3.23 22.38 -11.08
C LYS A 65 -1.85 21.93 -11.57
N TYR A 66 -1.54 20.65 -11.40
CA TYR A 66 -0.25 20.08 -11.76
C TYR A 66 -0.26 19.34 -13.11
N ASN A 67 -1.40 19.38 -13.83
CA ASN A 67 -1.62 18.70 -15.11
C ASN A 67 -1.25 17.20 -15.04
N LEU A 68 -1.88 16.47 -14.11
CA LEU A 68 -1.57 15.06 -13.83
C LEU A 68 -2.60 14.14 -14.49
N TYR A 69 -2.12 13.05 -15.09
CA TYR A 69 -3.01 11.96 -15.54
C TYR A 69 -3.64 11.29 -14.32
N THR A 70 -4.96 11.11 -14.33
CA THR A 70 -5.76 10.65 -13.20
C THR A 70 -6.46 9.33 -13.51
N LYS A 71 -6.34 8.34 -12.62
CA LYS A 71 -6.88 7.00 -12.85
C LYS A 71 -7.41 6.32 -11.59
N LEU A 72 -8.63 5.79 -11.67
CA LEU A 72 -9.16 4.87 -10.65
C LEU A 72 -8.47 3.51 -10.74
N THR A 73 -8.10 2.97 -9.58
CA THR A 73 -7.41 1.68 -9.47
C THR A 73 -8.33 0.57 -8.99
N GLY A 74 -7.94 -0.68 -9.25
CA GLY A 74 -8.63 -1.86 -8.72
C GLY A 74 -8.58 -1.97 -7.19
N GLY A 75 -7.75 -1.18 -6.51
CA GLY A 75 -7.68 -1.07 -5.05
C GLY A 75 -8.59 0.01 -4.45
N GLN A 76 -9.52 0.58 -5.23
CA GLN A 76 -10.39 1.68 -4.80
C GLN A 76 -9.60 2.95 -4.42
N ARG A 77 -8.56 3.24 -5.19
CA ARG A 77 -7.76 4.48 -5.04
C ARG A 77 -7.77 5.30 -6.32
N ILE A 78 -7.32 6.55 -6.20
CA ILE A 78 -7.07 7.45 -7.32
C ILE A 78 -5.55 7.64 -7.42
N ASP A 79 -5.00 7.27 -8.56
CA ASP A 79 -3.59 7.51 -8.88
C ASP A 79 -3.46 8.77 -9.74
N LEU A 80 -2.49 9.61 -9.40
CA LEU A 80 -2.08 10.79 -10.17
C LEU A 80 -0.67 10.55 -10.74
N PHE A 81 -0.48 10.74 -12.05
CA PHE A 81 0.78 10.45 -12.74
C PHE A 81 1.31 11.67 -13.50
N GLY A 82 2.62 11.71 -13.70
CA GLY A 82 3.30 12.78 -14.46
C GLY A 82 3.88 13.89 -13.58
N ALA A 83 3.91 13.71 -12.25
CA ALA A 83 4.52 14.67 -11.36
C ALA A 83 6.04 14.65 -11.52
N ARG A 84 6.65 15.82 -11.66
CA ARG A 84 8.11 15.95 -11.66
C ARG A 84 8.66 15.90 -10.24
N LEU A 85 9.95 15.58 -10.11
CA LEU A 85 10.59 15.39 -8.81
C LEU A 85 10.41 16.61 -7.89
N GLU A 86 10.65 17.81 -8.43
CA GLU A 86 10.52 19.09 -7.70
C GLU A 86 9.09 19.45 -7.33
N GLN A 87 8.09 18.86 -7.99
CA GLN A 87 6.69 19.11 -7.70
C GLN A 87 6.19 18.26 -6.53
N LEU A 88 6.84 17.11 -6.26
CA LEU A 88 6.34 16.15 -5.27
C LEU A 88 6.08 16.80 -3.91
N PRO A 89 7.00 17.57 -3.31
CA PRO A 89 6.74 18.10 -1.98
C PRO A 89 5.60 19.12 -1.93
N ALA A 90 5.47 19.97 -2.95
CA ALA A 90 4.37 20.94 -3.02
C ALA A 90 3.01 20.23 -3.17
N ILE A 91 2.95 19.19 -4.01
CA ILE A 91 1.72 18.41 -4.18
C ILE A 91 1.35 17.69 -2.88
N TRP A 92 2.32 17.03 -2.24
CA TRP A 92 2.06 16.33 -0.98
C TRP A 92 1.69 17.28 0.16
N LYS A 93 2.22 18.51 0.18
CA LYS A 93 1.81 19.53 1.15
C LYS A 93 0.31 19.84 1.03
N GLU A 94 -0.18 20.10 -0.18
CA GLU A 94 -1.61 20.35 -0.44
C GLU A 94 -2.50 19.16 -0.03
N LEU A 95 -2.05 17.94 -0.36
CA LEU A 95 -2.79 16.73 0.00
C LEU A 95 -2.82 16.51 1.53
N ILE A 96 -1.70 16.73 2.22
CA ILE A 96 -1.63 16.58 3.69
C ILE A 96 -2.46 17.65 4.39
N ASP A 97 -2.44 18.90 3.90
CA ASP A 97 -3.26 19.98 4.44
C ASP A 97 -4.77 19.68 4.27
N ALA A 98 -5.14 18.91 3.24
CA ALA A 98 -6.49 18.37 3.05
C ALA A 98 -6.77 17.07 3.83
N GLY A 99 -5.83 16.61 4.66
CA GLY A 99 -5.98 15.45 5.53
C GLY A 99 -5.77 14.10 4.84
N PHE A 100 -4.99 14.04 3.76
CA PHE A 100 -4.50 12.79 3.18
C PHE A 100 -3.20 12.31 3.84
N GLU A 101 -2.98 11.01 3.78
CA GLU A 101 -1.71 10.36 4.10
C GLU A 101 -1.14 9.71 2.83
N THR A 102 0.14 9.36 2.83
CA THR A 102 0.71 8.56 1.74
C THR A 102 0.10 7.16 1.69
N GLY A 103 -0.25 6.73 0.47
CA GLY A 103 -0.75 5.39 0.22
C GLY A 103 0.34 4.32 0.16
N HIS A 104 1.63 4.69 0.28
CA HIS A 104 2.79 3.80 0.13
C HIS A 104 2.76 2.95 -1.16
N ALA A 105 2.23 3.51 -2.26
CA ALA A 105 2.15 2.79 -3.53
C ALA A 105 3.54 2.46 -4.14
N TYR A 106 4.61 3.04 -3.61
CA TYR A 106 6.00 2.75 -3.98
C TYR A 106 6.62 1.60 -3.20
N GLY A 107 6.35 1.54 -1.90
CA GLY A 107 7.01 0.62 -0.98
C GLY A 107 6.66 -0.86 -1.16
N LYS A 108 7.52 -1.72 -0.58
CA LYS A 108 7.16 -3.09 -0.19
C LYS A 108 6.47 -3.03 1.17
N SER A 109 5.16 -2.80 1.12
CA SER A 109 4.32 -2.53 2.28
C SER A 109 2.86 -2.92 1.99
N LEU A 110 1.97 -2.68 2.97
CA LEU A 110 0.53 -2.71 2.72
C LEU A 110 0.15 -1.68 1.66
N ARG A 111 -0.37 -2.18 0.53
CA ARG A 111 -0.78 -1.35 -0.59
C ARG A 111 -2.20 -0.85 -0.49
N THR A 112 -3.16 -1.66 -0.06
CA THR A 112 -4.57 -1.28 0.01
C THR A 112 -5.36 -2.32 0.78
N VAL A 113 -6.45 -1.88 1.41
CA VAL A 113 -7.51 -2.77 1.89
C VAL A 113 -8.78 -2.45 1.11
N LYS A 114 -9.15 -3.32 0.18
CA LYS A 114 -10.37 -3.14 -0.63
C LYS A 114 -11.59 -3.58 0.17
N SER A 115 -12.69 -2.83 0.12
CA SER A 115 -13.94 -3.21 0.78
C SER A 115 -15.12 -3.18 -0.19
N CYS A 116 -16.18 -3.93 0.12
CA CYS A 116 -17.49 -3.59 -0.42
C CYS A 116 -18.24 -2.70 0.57
N VAL A 117 -19.36 -2.13 0.15
CA VAL A 117 -20.19 -1.24 0.97
C VAL A 117 -20.85 -1.91 2.19
N GLY A 118 -20.63 -3.22 2.40
CA GLY A 118 -21.03 -3.94 3.61
C GLY A 118 -22.52 -3.93 3.91
N SER A 119 -22.87 -4.25 5.16
CA SER A 119 -24.22 -4.13 5.71
C SER A 119 -24.70 -2.67 5.81
N THR A 120 -23.80 -1.69 5.69
CA THR A 120 -24.10 -0.25 5.70
C THR A 120 -25.04 0.14 4.55
N TRP A 121 -24.84 -0.44 3.36
CA TRP A 121 -25.64 -0.10 2.17
C TRP A 121 -26.17 -1.31 1.40
N CYS A 122 -25.47 -2.45 1.41
CA CYS A 122 -25.86 -3.60 0.62
C CYS A 122 -26.91 -4.43 1.35
N ARG A 123 -28.04 -4.72 0.68
CA ARG A 123 -29.09 -5.62 1.20
C ARG A 123 -28.65 -7.04 1.53
N TYR A 124 -27.46 -7.44 1.07
CA TYR A 124 -26.86 -8.76 1.31
C TYR A 124 -25.68 -8.70 2.29
N GLY A 125 -25.32 -7.51 2.76
CA GLY A 125 -24.22 -7.36 3.70
C GLY A 125 -24.60 -7.99 5.04
N GLN A 126 -23.83 -8.99 5.45
CA GLN A 126 -23.97 -9.66 6.74
C GLN A 126 -23.25 -8.91 7.85
N ASN A 127 -22.18 -8.18 7.52
CA ASN A 127 -21.44 -7.39 8.49
C ASN A 127 -20.82 -6.13 7.85
N ASP A 128 -20.35 -5.21 8.68
CA ASP A 128 -19.78 -3.94 8.26
C ASP A 128 -18.33 -4.12 7.78
N SER A 129 -18.20 -4.42 6.49
CA SER A 129 -16.89 -4.58 5.86
C SER A 129 -16.12 -3.29 5.71
N VAL A 130 -16.80 -2.13 5.70
CA VAL A 130 -16.13 -0.84 5.52
C VAL A 130 -15.41 -0.49 6.82
N ALA A 131 -16.10 -0.55 7.96
CA ALA A 131 -15.50 -0.29 9.27
C ALA A 131 -14.30 -1.22 9.55
N LEU A 132 -14.43 -2.52 9.26
CA LEU A 132 -13.34 -3.47 9.44
C LEU A 132 -12.17 -3.21 8.46
N ALA A 133 -12.45 -2.84 7.20
CA ALA A 133 -11.40 -2.50 6.25
C ALA A 133 -10.61 -1.24 6.66
N LEU A 134 -11.31 -0.22 7.20
CA LEU A 134 -10.68 0.97 7.77
C LEU A 134 -9.77 0.59 8.94
N GLU A 135 -10.26 -0.23 9.88
CA GLU A 135 -9.49 -0.69 11.03
C GLU A 135 -8.21 -1.43 10.60
N ILE A 136 -8.33 -2.37 9.68
CA ILE A 136 -7.20 -3.12 9.12
C ILE A 136 -6.22 -2.19 8.39
N GLU A 137 -6.72 -1.28 7.55
CA GLU A 137 -5.83 -0.40 6.79
C GLU A 137 -5.07 0.56 7.70
N HIS A 138 -5.73 1.12 8.72
CA HIS A 138 -5.10 2.02 9.69
C HIS A 138 -4.15 1.29 10.63
N ARG A 139 -4.44 0.03 10.98
CA ARG A 139 -3.55 -0.80 11.80
C ARG A 139 -2.26 -1.12 11.04
N TYR A 140 -2.36 -1.57 9.79
CA TYR A 140 -1.20 -2.11 9.06
C TYR A 140 -0.54 -1.14 8.07
N LYS A 141 -0.95 0.14 8.00
CA LYS A 141 -0.41 1.12 7.04
C LYS A 141 1.09 1.40 7.16
N GLY A 142 1.67 1.16 8.33
CA GLY A 142 3.11 1.29 8.58
C GLY A 142 3.93 0.06 8.24
N LEU A 143 3.29 -1.09 8.04
CA LEU A 143 4.01 -2.35 7.88
C LEU A 143 4.80 -2.38 6.57
N ARG A 144 6.12 -2.49 6.70
CA ARG A 144 7.06 -2.87 5.65
C ARG A 144 7.16 -4.39 5.62
N SER A 145 7.39 -4.96 4.45
CA SER A 145 7.33 -6.42 4.25
C SER A 145 8.23 -6.91 3.12
N PRO A 146 8.58 -8.21 3.08
CA PRO A 146 9.46 -8.78 2.05
C PRO A 146 8.99 -8.49 0.62
N HIS A 147 7.68 -8.42 0.41
CA HIS A 147 7.05 -7.93 -0.81
C HIS A 147 5.76 -7.15 -0.49
N LYS A 148 5.21 -6.43 -1.47
CA LYS A 148 3.91 -5.73 -1.36
C LYS A 148 2.78 -6.68 -0.94
N ILE A 149 1.94 -6.22 -0.01
CA ILE A 149 0.78 -6.93 0.55
C ILE A 149 -0.50 -6.19 0.16
N LYS A 150 -1.56 -6.93 -0.13
CA LYS A 150 -2.91 -6.40 -0.31
C LYS A 150 -3.86 -7.15 0.61
N SER A 151 -4.86 -6.46 1.13
CA SER A 151 -5.95 -7.09 1.87
C SER A 151 -7.29 -6.70 1.28
N ALA A 152 -8.35 -7.43 1.63
CA ALA A 152 -9.70 -7.01 1.34
C ALA A 152 -10.72 -7.61 2.30
N VAL A 153 -11.81 -6.88 2.51
CA VAL A 153 -12.90 -7.25 3.41
C VAL A 153 -14.21 -7.24 2.63
N SER A 154 -14.85 -8.39 2.51
CA SER A 154 -16.18 -8.53 1.92
C SER A 154 -17.23 -8.72 3.00
N GLY A 155 -18.29 -7.92 2.98
CA GLY A 155 -19.40 -8.03 3.93
C GLY A 155 -20.31 -9.24 3.72
N CYS A 156 -20.06 -10.10 2.72
CA CYS A 156 -20.74 -11.37 2.51
C CYS A 156 -19.98 -12.24 1.48
N THR A 157 -20.44 -13.48 1.29
CA THR A 157 -19.88 -14.48 0.35
C THR A 157 -20.00 -14.12 -1.14
N ARG A 158 -20.73 -13.05 -1.50
CA ARG A 158 -20.73 -12.50 -2.87
C ARG A 158 -19.40 -11.85 -3.26
N GLU A 159 -18.55 -11.60 -2.27
CA GLU A 159 -17.12 -11.36 -2.48
C GLU A 159 -16.79 -10.14 -3.36
N CYS A 160 -17.61 -9.08 -3.35
CA CYS A 160 -17.39 -7.91 -4.21
C CYS A 160 -16.03 -7.20 -3.99
N ALA A 161 -15.34 -7.47 -2.87
CA ALA A 161 -14.02 -6.93 -2.58
C ALA A 161 -12.86 -7.78 -3.16
N GLU A 162 -13.14 -8.92 -3.80
CA GLU A 162 -12.12 -9.85 -4.31
C GLU A 162 -11.15 -10.35 -3.21
N ALA A 163 -11.66 -10.56 -2.00
CA ALA A 163 -10.94 -11.04 -0.81
C ALA A 163 -10.09 -12.29 -1.05
N GLN A 164 -10.58 -13.28 -1.79
CA GLN A 164 -9.83 -14.52 -2.04
C GLN A 164 -8.69 -14.32 -3.04
N SER A 165 -8.50 -13.12 -3.60
CA SER A 165 -7.34 -12.82 -4.47
C SER A 165 -6.23 -12.03 -3.78
N LYS A 166 -6.36 -11.80 -2.46
CA LYS A 166 -5.49 -10.94 -1.66
C LYS A 166 -4.61 -11.76 -0.71
N ASP A 167 -3.53 -11.14 -0.26
CA ASP A 167 -2.58 -11.75 0.68
C ASP A 167 -3.29 -12.05 2.02
N VAL A 168 -4.21 -11.18 2.45
CA VAL A 168 -5.20 -11.45 3.52
C VAL A 168 -6.61 -11.07 3.04
N GLY A 169 -7.45 -12.07 2.88
CA GLY A 169 -8.86 -11.93 2.50
C GLY A 169 -9.78 -12.18 3.69
N ILE A 170 -10.78 -11.33 3.88
CA ILE A 170 -11.74 -11.47 4.97
C ILE A 170 -13.15 -11.44 4.40
N ILE A 171 -13.98 -12.40 4.78
CA ILE A 171 -15.35 -12.54 4.29
C ILE A 171 -16.29 -12.74 5.47
N ALA A 172 -17.30 -11.88 5.60
CA ALA A 172 -18.31 -12.02 6.63
C ALA A 172 -19.19 -13.26 6.39
N THR A 173 -19.49 -13.96 7.48
CA THR A 173 -20.48 -15.02 7.57
C THR A 173 -21.63 -14.56 8.48
N GLU A 174 -22.63 -15.41 8.68
CA GLU A 174 -23.71 -15.14 9.65
C GLU A 174 -23.20 -15.18 11.10
N THR A 175 -22.08 -15.85 11.34
CA THR A 175 -21.53 -16.19 12.65
C THR A 175 -20.23 -15.46 12.99
N GLY A 176 -19.60 -14.79 12.03
CA GLY A 176 -18.36 -14.05 12.24
C GLY A 176 -17.64 -13.72 10.94
N TRP A 177 -16.34 -13.98 10.91
CA TRP A 177 -15.47 -13.70 9.76
C TRP A 177 -14.65 -14.92 9.38
N ASN A 178 -14.68 -15.26 8.10
CA ASN A 178 -13.72 -16.21 7.51
C ASN A 178 -12.47 -15.45 7.06
N MET A 179 -11.32 -15.91 7.51
CA MET A 179 -10.01 -15.41 7.12
C MET A 179 -9.41 -16.34 6.06
N TYR A 180 -8.92 -15.75 4.98
CA TYR A 180 -8.21 -16.41 3.89
C TYR A 180 -6.82 -15.79 3.76
N VAL A 181 -5.81 -16.58 3.44
CA VAL A 181 -4.42 -16.09 3.35
C VAL A 181 -3.71 -16.56 2.08
N CYS A 182 -2.63 -15.86 1.73
CA CYS A 182 -1.69 -16.25 0.67
C CYS A 182 -2.31 -16.24 -0.74
N GLY A 183 -3.33 -15.42 -0.99
CA GLY A 183 -3.82 -15.13 -2.34
C GLY A 183 -2.99 -14.04 -3.03
N ASN A 184 -2.98 -14.03 -4.36
CA ASN A 184 -2.41 -12.92 -5.10
C ASN A 184 -2.98 -12.75 -6.51
N GLY A 185 -3.11 -11.49 -6.93
CA GLY A 185 -3.08 -11.15 -8.35
C GLY A 185 -1.65 -11.08 -8.91
N GLY A 186 -1.54 -10.84 -10.22
CA GLY A 186 -0.26 -10.63 -10.93
C GLY A 186 -0.02 -11.65 -12.03
N MET A 187 1.27 -11.88 -12.36
CA MET A 187 1.69 -12.76 -13.46
C MET A 187 1.20 -14.20 -13.32
N ARG A 188 1.15 -14.72 -12.09
CA ARG A 188 0.56 -16.02 -11.74
C ARG A 188 -0.50 -15.78 -10.68
N PRO A 189 -1.77 -15.57 -11.05
CA PRO A 189 -2.83 -15.37 -10.07
C PRO A 189 -3.04 -16.66 -9.27
N ARG A 190 -3.35 -16.50 -7.98
CA ARG A 190 -3.59 -17.59 -7.03
C ARG A 190 -4.70 -17.17 -6.08
N HIS A 191 -5.68 -18.05 -5.85
CA HIS A 191 -6.66 -17.83 -4.79
C HIS A 191 -6.04 -18.11 -3.42
N ALA A 192 -6.47 -17.35 -2.43
CA ALA A 192 -6.12 -17.53 -1.03
C ALA A 192 -6.76 -18.80 -0.49
N ASP A 193 -6.08 -19.45 0.46
CA ASP A 193 -6.61 -20.63 1.14
C ASP A 193 -7.39 -20.20 2.38
N LEU A 194 -8.50 -20.88 2.67
CA LEU A 194 -9.28 -20.65 3.88
C LEU A 194 -8.38 -20.97 5.09
N PHE A 195 -8.11 -19.98 5.92
CA PHE A 195 -7.22 -20.10 7.05
C PHE A 195 -7.97 -20.48 8.33
N ALA A 196 -9.01 -19.74 8.64
CA ALA A 196 -9.87 -19.96 9.79
C ALA A 196 -11.29 -19.42 9.53
N THR A 197 -12.29 -19.98 10.20
CA THR A 197 -13.71 -19.66 10.01
C THR A 197 -14.34 -19.09 11.27
N ASP A 198 -15.43 -18.33 11.07
CA ASP A 198 -16.32 -17.87 12.15
C ASP A 198 -15.60 -17.14 13.29
N LEU A 199 -14.55 -16.38 12.93
CA LEU A 199 -13.79 -15.61 13.89
C LEU A 199 -14.60 -14.40 14.38
N ASP A 200 -14.52 -14.13 15.67
CA ASP A 200 -14.80 -12.80 16.18
C ASP A 200 -13.70 -11.81 15.74
N LYS A 201 -13.98 -10.51 15.89
CA LYS A 201 -13.07 -9.46 15.41
C LYS A 201 -11.73 -9.47 16.16
N GLU A 202 -11.71 -9.73 17.47
CA GLU A 202 -10.49 -9.72 18.26
C GLU A 202 -9.55 -10.85 17.83
N THR A 203 -10.10 -12.06 17.70
CA THR A 203 -9.35 -13.24 17.23
C THR A 203 -8.85 -13.04 15.79
N LEU A 204 -9.67 -12.47 14.92
CA LEU A 204 -9.27 -12.14 13.54
C LEU A 204 -8.06 -11.19 13.49
N ILE A 205 -8.06 -10.14 14.31
CA ILE A 205 -6.95 -9.18 14.37
C ILE A 205 -5.69 -9.87 14.91
N LYS A 206 -5.80 -10.67 15.98
CA LYS A 206 -4.66 -11.46 16.51
C LYS A 206 -4.05 -12.36 15.45
N TYR A 207 -4.86 -13.13 14.73
CA TYR A 207 -4.36 -14.01 13.68
C TYR A 207 -3.75 -13.25 12.51
N THR A 208 -4.30 -12.07 12.17
CA THR A 208 -3.73 -11.21 11.13
C THR A 208 -2.37 -10.64 11.56
N ASP A 209 -2.24 -10.16 12.81
CA ASP A 209 -0.98 -9.66 13.36
C ASP A 209 0.11 -10.73 13.29
N ARG A 210 -0.18 -11.92 13.83
CA ARG A 210 0.72 -13.07 13.85
C ARG A 210 1.11 -13.50 12.44
N PHE A 211 0.14 -13.65 11.53
CA PHE A 211 0.41 -14.05 10.14
C PHE A 211 1.34 -13.05 9.45
N MET A 212 1.05 -11.75 9.55
CA MET A 212 1.84 -10.71 8.90
C MET A 212 3.27 -10.69 9.44
N MET A 213 3.45 -10.76 10.76
CA MET A 213 4.77 -10.75 11.38
C MET A 213 5.56 -12.03 11.10
N PHE A 214 4.90 -13.20 11.11
CA PHE A 214 5.55 -14.45 10.77
C PHE A 214 6.04 -14.47 9.32
N TYR A 215 5.22 -13.96 8.38
CA TYR A 215 5.64 -13.73 6.99
C TYR A 215 6.84 -12.78 6.90
N VAL A 216 6.81 -11.66 7.62
CA VAL A 216 7.92 -10.69 7.63
C VAL A 216 9.22 -11.32 8.12
N GLN A 217 9.16 -12.18 9.14
CA GLN A 217 10.35 -12.80 9.74
C GLN A 217 10.92 -13.96 8.91
N THR A 218 10.08 -14.71 8.20
CA THR A 218 10.48 -16.01 7.63
C THR A 218 10.54 -16.04 6.10
N ALA A 219 9.93 -15.08 5.41
CA ALA A 219 9.94 -15.07 3.95
C ALA A 219 11.24 -14.51 3.36
N ASP A 220 11.62 -15.09 2.23
CA ASP A 220 12.75 -14.63 1.44
C ASP A 220 12.52 -13.24 0.84
N ARG A 221 13.62 -12.62 0.46
CA ARG A 221 13.60 -11.33 -0.23
C ARG A 221 12.73 -11.35 -1.48
N LEU A 222 11.81 -10.39 -1.59
CA LEU A 222 10.90 -10.21 -2.72
C LEU A 222 9.97 -11.43 -2.97
N GLN A 223 9.82 -12.30 -1.97
CA GLN A 223 8.92 -13.44 -2.03
C GLN A 223 7.49 -13.00 -1.71
N ARG A 224 6.52 -13.43 -2.52
CA ARG A 224 5.08 -13.23 -2.23
C ARG A 224 4.62 -14.19 -1.14
N THR A 225 3.59 -13.82 -0.38
CA THR A 225 2.95 -14.68 0.63
C THR A 225 2.54 -16.04 0.06
N SER A 226 2.01 -16.07 -1.16
CA SER A 226 1.69 -17.30 -1.90
C SER A 226 2.90 -18.23 -2.08
N THR A 227 3.96 -17.73 -2.71
CA THR A 227 5.19 -18.51 -2.94
C THR A 227 5.90 -18.87 -1.64
N TRP A 228 5.80 -18.03 -0.61
CA TRP A 228 6.32 -18.32 0.72
C TRP A 228 5.62 -19.53 1.34
N MET A 229 4.29 -19.54 1.34
CA MET A 229 3.53 -20.68 1.86
C MET A 229 3.66 -21.93 0.99
N ASP A 230 3.70 -21.80 -0.34
CA ASP A 230 3.87 -22.94 -1.25
C ASP A 230 5.23 -23.65 -1.06
N ASN A 231 6.26 -22.92 -0.59
CA ASN A 231 7.59 -23.46 -0.28
C ASN A 231 7.73 -23.96 1.16
N MET A 232 6.75 -23.71 2.01
CA MET A 232 6.76 -24.08 3.42
C MET A 232 6.33 -25.54 3.58
N GLU A 233 7.15 -26.35 4.25
CA GLU A 233 6.77 -27.74 4.56
C GLU A 233 5.52 -27.73 5.47
N GLY A 234 4.51 -28.52 5.08
CA GLY A 234 3.19 -28.51 5.74
C GLY A 234 2.26 -27.37 5.30
N GLY A 235 2.75 -26.36 4.56
CA GLY A 235 1.94 -25.31 3.94
C GLY A 235 0.97 -24.62 4.91
N ILE A 236 -0.32 -24.58 4.53
CA ILE A 236 -1.37 -23.92 5.32
C ILE A 236 -1.60 -24.59 6.69
N ASP A 237 -1.40 -25.90 6.80
CA ASP A 237 -1.65 -26.62 8.05
C ASP A 237 -0.56 -26.28 9.07
N TYR A 238 0.70 -26.24 8.64
CA TYR A 238 1.78 -25.76 9.50
C TYR A 238 1.59 -24.28 9.89
N LEU A 239 1.10 -23.43 8.98
CA LEU A 239 0.74 -22.06 9.35
C LEU A 239 -0.33 -22.01 10.45
N ARG A 240 -1.34 -22.88 10.42
CA ARG A 240 -2.34 -22.95 11.49
C ARG A 240 -1.71 -23.38 12.81
N GLU A 241 -0.87 -24.41 12.80
CA GLU A 241 -0.17 -24.86 14.02
C GLU A 241 0.65 -23.73 14.66
N VAL A 242 1.36 -22.94 13.86
CA VAL A 242 2.20 -21.84 14.38
C VAL A 242 1.35 -20.66 14.88
N ILE A 243 0.31 -20.28 14.14
CA ILE A 243 -0.40 -19.00 14.34
C ILE A 243 -1.63 -19.15 15.25
N ILE A 244 -2.29 -20.31 15.21
CA ILE A 244 -3.49 -20.62 16.01
C ILE A 244 -3.09 -21.37 17.28
N ASP A 245 -2.37 -22.49 17.12
CA ASP A 245 -2.02 -23.38 18.22
C ASP A 245 -0.73 -22.98 18.95
N ASP A 246 -0.05 -21.94 18.48
CA ASP A 246 1.21 -21.42 19.01
C ASP A 246 2.28 -22.51 19.19
N SER A 247 2.40 -23.41 18.21
CA SER A 247 3.29 -24.58 18.29
C SER A 247 4.78 -24.24 18.51
N LEU A 248 5.18 -23.00 18.21
CA LEU A 248 6.53 -22.47 18.43
C LEU A 248 6.67 -21.59 19.67
N GLY A 249 5.57 -21.22 20.35
CA GLY A 249 5.59 -20.33 21.52
C GLY A 249 6.04 -18.90 21.19
N ILE A 250 5.71 -18.39 20.00
CA ILE A 250 6.15 -17.08 19.51
C ILE A 250 5.02 -16.07 19.31
N CYS A 251 3.74 -16.47 19.46
CA CYS A 251 2.61 -15.61 19.14
C CYS A 251 2.60 -14.29 19.91
N GLU A 252 2.88 -14.31 21.21
CA GLU A 252 2.94 -13.08 22.03
C GLU A 252 4.03 -12.12 21.52
N LYS A 253 5.18 -12.65 21.11
CA LYS A 253 6.26 -11.85 20.52
C LYS A 253 5.84 -11.24 19.19
N LEU A 254 5.19 -12.01 18.31
CA LEU A 254 4.69 -11.52 17.03
C LEU A 254 3.68 -10.38 17.23
N GLU A 255 2.75 -10.52 18.19
CA GLU A 255 1.79 -9.48 18.54
C GLU A 255 2.48 -8.21 19.09
N ALA A 256 3.46 -8.36 19.97
CA ALA A 256 4.22 -7.25 20.53
C ALA A 256 5.03 -6.49 19.47
N GLU A 257 5.62 -7.19 18.51
CA GLU A 257 6.33 -6.57 17.39
C GLU A 257 5.37 -5.80 16.47
N MET A 258 4.19 -6.37 16.17
CA MET A 258 3.16 -5.64 15.42
C MET A 258 2.68 -4.40 16.17
N ALA A 259 2.47 -4.49 17.49
CA ALA A 259 2.12 -3.35 18.33
C ALA A 259 3.16 -2.23 18.22
N LYS A 260 4.46 -2.56 18.25
CA LYS A 260 5.53 -1.57 18.03
C LYS A 260 5.42 -0.89 16.67
N VAL A 261 5.14 -1.63 15.59
CA VAL A 261 4.95 -1.05 14.23
C VAL A 261 3.76 -0.09 14.20
N ILE A 262 2.67 -0.43 14.90
CA ILE A 262 1.48 0.42 14.99
C ILE A 262 1.79 1.71 15.76
N ASP A 263 2.41 1.58 16.93
CA ASP A 263 2.65 2.69 17.86
C ASP A 263 3.68 3.70 17.34
N THR A 264 4.57 3.26 16.45
CA THR A 264 5.65 4.08 15.87
C THR A 264 5.32 4.61 14.47
N TYR A 265 4.09 4.39 13.98
CA TYR A 265 3.72 4.83 12.65
C TYR A 265 3.84 6.35 12.46
N GLN A 266 4.50 6.72 11.37
CA GLN A 266 4.54 8.10 10.88
C GLN A 266 4.27 8.14 9.37
N CYS A 267 3.61 9.20 8.91
CA CYS A 267 3.40 9.44 7.49
C CYS A 267 4.69 10.00 6.88
N GLU A 268 5.32 9.22 6.00
CA GLU A 268 6.64 9.54 5.44
C GLU A 268 6.68 10.91 4.74
N TRP A 269 5.63 11.26 3.99
CA TRP A 269 5.56 12.57 3.34
C TRP A 269 5.36 13.71 4.32
N LYS A 270 4.61 13.50 5.41
CA LYS A 270 4.47 14.51 6.46
C LYS A 270 5.81 14.75 7.15
N THR A 271 6.49 13.68 7.56
CA THR A 271 7.84 13.75 8.14
C THR A 271 8.83 14.44 7.19
N THR A 272 8.73 14.20 5.88
CA THR A 272 9.59 14.83 4.87
C THR A 272 9.34 16.33 4.75
N ILE A 273 8.07 16.74 4.72
CA ILE A 273 7.66 18.14 4.51
C ILE A 273 7.94 19.01 5.74
N ASP A 274 7.89 18.42 6.93
CA ASP A 274 8.17 19.12 8.19
C ASP A 274 9.69 19.32 8.44
N ASP A 275 10.56 18.86 7.53
CA ASP A 275 12.02 18.91 7.63
C ASP A 275 12.67 19.50 6.35
N GLU A 276 13.21 20.72 6.46
CA GLU A 276 13.80 21.44 5.32
C GLU A 276 15.01 20.73 4.71
N GLU A 277 15.79 19.97 5.49
CA GLU A 277 16.95 19.23 4.96
C GLU A 277 16.49 18.05 4.11
N LYS A 278 15.47 17.32 4.57
CA LYS A 278 14.88 16.19 3.82
C LYS A 278 14.25 16.65 2.51
N MET A 279 13.73 17.87 2.47
CA MET A 279 13.17 18.49 1.26
C MET A 279 14.21 18.77 0.17
N LEU A 280 15.49 18.97 0.53
CA LEU A 280 16.55 19.26 -0.44
C LEU A 280 16.76 18.11 -1.45
N MET A 281 16.40 16.88 -1.06
CA MET A 281 16.55 15.68 -1.88
C MET A 281 15.63 15.66 -3.11
N PHE A 282 14.59 16.50 -3.12
CA PHE A 282 13.60 16.58 -4.19
C PHE A 282 13.90 17.71 -5.20
N ARG A 283 15.06 18.37 -5.11
CA ARG A 283 15.48 19.40 -6.07
C ARG A 283 16.32 18.77 -7.18
N PRO A 284 15.92 18.87 -8.47
CA PRO A 284 16.67 18.29 -9.58
C PRO A 284 18.01 18.99 -9.81
N PHE A 285 18.11 20.30 -9.51
CA PHE A 285 19.35 21.07 -9.60
C PHE A 285 19.49 21.99 -8.38
N ILE A 286 20.69 22.05 -7.79
CA ILE A 286 21.00 22.99 -6.69
C ILE A 286 20.96 24.45 -7.20
N ASN A 287 21.13 24.66 -8.52
CA ASN A 287 21.35 25.97 -9.14
C ASN A 287 20.28 26.38 -10.18
N SER A 288 19.15 25.67 -10.30
CA SER A 288 18.12 26.00 -11.31
C SER A 288 16.73 25.46 -10.95
N ASP A 289 15.72 26.32 -11.08
CA ASP A 289 14.29 25.98 -10.92
C ASP A 289 13.65 25.44 -12.22
N LYS A 290 14.41 25.34 -13.32
CA LYS A 290 13.89 24.80 -14.58
C LYS A 290 13.67 23.28 -14.46
N GLY A 291 12.45 22.84 -14.78
CA GLY A 291 12.11 21.42 -14.89
C GLY A 291 12.87 20.71 -16.01
N ASP A 292 12.90 19.38 -15.96
CA ASP A 292 13.59 18.55 -16.96
C ASP A 292 12.93 18.71 -18.34
N SER A 293 13.65 19.32 -19.28
CA SER A 293 13.19 19.54 -20.66
C SER A 293 13.00 18.25 -21.45
N ASN A 294 13.49 17.11 -20.94
CA ASN A 294 13.28 15.80 -21.57
C ASN A 294 11.90 15.19 -21.27
N VAL A 295 11.16 15.74 -20.29
CA VAL A 295 9.80 15.30 -19.96
C VAL A 295 8.81 15.99 -20.90
N ILE A 296 8.41 15.27 -21.94
CA ILE A 296 7.44 15.73 -22.93
C ILE A 296 6.15 14.91 -22.78
N PHE A 297 5.05 15.63 -22.62
CA PHE A 297 3.70 15.06 -22.61
C PHE A 297 2.95 15.38 -23.90
N VAL A 298 2.07 14.47 -24.30
CA VAL A 298 1.07 14.71 -25.36
C VAL A 298 -0.32 14.41 -24.81
N GLU A 299 -1.32 15.08 -25.37
CA GLU A 299 -2.70 14.86 -24.98
C GLU A 299 -3.30 13.66 -25.72
N GLU A 300 -3.90 12.74 -24.97
CA GLU A 300 -4.60 11.57 -25.50
C GLU A 300 -5.75 11.21 -24.56
N ARG A 301 -6.97 11.05 -25.10
CA ARG A 301 -8.18 10.76 -24.31
C ARG A 301 -8.40 11.81 -23.21
N GLU A 302 -8.28 13.08 -23.56
CA GLU A 302 -8.56 14.24 -22.68
C GLU A 302 -7.61 14.31 -21.46
N GLN A 303 -6.48 13.60 -21.49
CA GLN A 303 -5.48 13.60 -20.44
C GLN A 303 -4.08 13.56 -21.03
N ILE A 304 -3.07 13.85 -20.20
CA ILE A 304 -1.68 13.71 -20.63
C ILE A 304 -1.21 12.26 -20.65
N ARG A 305 -0.27 11.95 -21.55
CA ARG A 305 0.58 10.77 -21.47
C ARG A 305 2.02 11.12 -21.84
N PRO A 306 3.02 10.33 -21.41
CA PRO A 306 4.39 10.53 -21.88
C PRO A 306 4.46 10.37 -23.40
N ALA A 307 5.15 11.29 -24.07
CA ALA A 307 5.41 11.24 -25.51
C ALA A 307 6.16 9.95 -25.87
N SER A 308 5.80 9.37 -27.00
CA SER A 308 6.51 8.25 -27.64
C SER A 308 7.90 8.69 -28.09
N LYS A 309 8.75 7.73 -28.47
CA LYS A 309 10.09 8.05 -28.97
C LYS A 309 10.03 8.95 -30.21
N GLU A 310 9.13 8.63 -31.15
CA GLU A 310 8.92 9.38 -32.40
C GLU A 310 8.39 10.80 -32.12
N GLU A 311 7.44 10.94 -31.20
CA GLU A 311 6.88 12.26 -30.80
C GLU A 311 7.95 13.15 -30.14
N ARG A 312 8.88 12.57 -29.37
CA ARG A 312 10.01 13.32 -28.80
C ARG A 312 11.04 13.74 -29.84
N GLU A 313 11.32 12.89 -30.82
CA GLU A 313 12.24 13.22 -31.92
C GLU A 313 11.69 14.38 -32.76
N LEU A 314 10.38 14.39 -33.04
CA LEU A 314 9.69 15.48 -33.74
C LEU A 314 9.63 16.78 -32.93
N ALA A 315 9.50 16.70 -31.61
CA ALA A 315 9.46 17.88 -30.75
C ALA A 315 10.84 18.55 -30.57
N ASN A 316 11.93 17.80 -30.79
CA ASN A 316 13.31 18.25 -30.64
C ASN A 316 13.98 18.64 -31.96
N SER A 317 13.32 18.42 -33.11
CA SER A 317 13.77 18.83 -34.45
C SER A 317 13.27 20.23 -34.82
#